data_AF-A0ABD5SSE2-F1
#
_entry.id   AF-A0ABD5SSE2-F1
#
_cell.length_a   1.000
_cell.length_b   1.000
_cell.length_c   1.000
_cell.angle_alpha   90.00
_cell.angle_beta   90.00
_cell.angle_gamma   90.00
#
_symmetry.space_group_name_H-M   'P 1'
#
loop_
_entity.id
_entity.type
_entity.pdbx_description
1 polymer ?
#
loop_
_entity_poly.entity_id
_entity_poly.type
_entity_poly.pdbx_seq_one_letter_code
_entity_poly.pdbx_strand_id
1 'polypeptide(L)'
;MRDFHVHSNYSDGDFLRSMVRAAESAGLEGVGFADHCNVASRERHASMRSVYGFNLDLTYERRRRGIDRLREDFDLEIYDAVEMDYDPRDEAAIDAFLSEARFDYAIGSVHDVDG
;
A
#
# COMPACT_ATOMS: atom_id res chain seq x y z
N MET A 1 8.47 10.51 15.92
CA MET A 1 7.37 10.87 14.97
C MET A 1 7.24 9.76 13.93
N ARG A 2 6.03 9.46 13.45
CA ARG A 2 5.79 8.40 12.45
C ARG A 2 5.05 8.96 11.24
N ASP A 3 5.34 8.44 10.05
CA ASP A 3 4.57 8.70 8.82
C ASP A 3 3.80 7.42 8.44
N PHE A 4 2.48 7.48 8.41
CA PHE A 4 1.62 6.34 8.15
C PHE A 4 1.05 6.31 6.72
N HIS A 5 1.49 7.20 5.83
CA HIS A 5 0.96 7.24 4.48
C HIS A 5 2.05 7.58 3.47
N VAL A 6 2.91 6.60 3.19
CA VAL A 6 3.87 6.68 2.08
C VAL A 6 3.66 5.57 1.08
N HIS A 7 3.99 5.85 -0.18
CA HIS A 7 3.90 4.88 -1.27
C HIS A 7 5.32 4.42 -1.66
N SER A 8 5.42 3.26 -2.27
CA SER A 8 6.64 2.60 -2.70
C SER A 8 6.66 2.36 -4.20
N ASN A 9 7.72 1.71 -4.68
CA ASN A 9 7.84 1.24 -6.06
C ASN A 9 6.81 0.14 -6.45
N TYR A 10 5.89 -0.25 -5.57
CA TYR A 10 4.71 -1.07 -5.88
C TYR A 10 3.48 -0.21 -6.21
N SER A 11 3.64 1.12 -6.16
CA SER A 11 2.66 2.13 -6.55
C SER A 11 3.40 3.29 -7.22
N ASP A 12 3.12 4.53 -6.85
CA ASP A 12 3.69 5.76 -7.40
C ASP A 12 4.77 6.42 -6.51
N GLY A 13 5.30 5.67 -5.54
CA GLY A 13 6.44 6.10 -4.73
C GLY A 13 7.80 5.66 -5.28
N ASP A 14 8.84 5.81 -4.46
CA ASP A 14 10.21 5.37 -4.79
C ASP A 14 10.51 3.96 -4.21
N PHE A 15 11.67 3.40 -4.53
CA PHE A 15 12.11 2.11 -4.01
C PHE A 15 12.00 2.03 -2.49
N LEU A 16 11.44 0.94 -1.97
CA LEU A 16 11.23 0.72 -0.53
C LEU A 16 12.47 1.09 0.31
N ARG A 17 13.67 0.65 -0.09
CA ARG A 17 14.91 0.96 0.63
C ARG A 17 15.23 2.46 0.64
N SER A 18 15.01 3.16 -0.47
CA SER A 18 15.23 4.61 -0.57
C SER A 18 14.28 5.35 0.36
N MET A 19 13.00 4.93 0.39
CA MET A 19 11.98 5.50 1.27
C MET A 19 12.31 5.29 2.76
N VAL A 20 12.69 4.07 3.17
CA VAL A 20 13.11 3.79 4.56
C VAL A 20 14.33 4.62 4.96
N ARG A 21 15.34 4.73 4.08
CA ARG A 21 16.52 5.57 4.34
C ARG A 21 16.16 7.04 4.50
N ALA A 22 15.24 7.55 3.68
CA ALA A 22 14.78 8.92 3.78
C ALA A 22 14.06 9.16 5.11
N ALA A 23 13.20 8.23 5.53
CA ALA A 23 12.50 8.29 6.82
C ALA A 23 13.47 8.28 8.02
N GLU A 24 14.46 7.38 8.02
CA GLU A 24 15.52 7.33 9.05
C GLU A 24 16.34 8.63 9.08
N SER A 25 16.74 9.13 7.90
CA SER A 25 17.50 10.39 7.77
C SER A 25 16.71 11.61 8.25
N ALA A 26 15.38 11.56 8.14
CA ALA A 26 14.47 12.59 8.65
C ALA A 26 14.22 12.47 10.17
N GLY A 27 14.78 11.47 10.84
CA GLY A 27 14.59 11.23 12.27
C GLY A 27 13.20 10.69 12.62
N LEU A 28 12.52 10.02 11.68
CA LEU A 28 11.29 9.31 11.98
C LEU A 28 11.58 8.06 12.82
N GLU A 29 10.59 7.66 13.61
CA GLU A 29 10.58 6.43 14.41
C GLU A 29 9.90 5.28 13.65
N GLY A 30 9.08 5.61 12.65
CA GLY A 30 8.41 4.62 11.84
C GLY A 30 7.80 5.15 10.55
N VAL A 31 7.62 4.25 9.59
CA VAL A 31 7.06 4.51 8.26
C VAL A 31 6.12 3.39 7.85
N GLY A 32 4.94 3.74 7.33
CA GLY A 32 3.97 2.76 6.84
C GLY A 32 3.73 2.86 5.34
N PHE A 33 4.00 1.76 4.65
CA PHE A 33 3.86 1.65 3.19
C PHE A 33 2.42 1.34 2.83
N ALA A 34 1.61 2.38 2.63
CA ALA A 34 0.20 2.31 2.26
C ALA A 34 0.02 2.51 0.75
N ASP A 35 0.63 1.63 -0.07
CA ASP A 35 0.49 1.69 -1.53
C ASP A 35 -0.98 1.60 -1.98
N HIS A 36 -1.28 2.23 -3.12
CA HIS A 36 -2.58 2.13 -3.77
C HIS A 36 -2.98 0.69 -4.08
N CYS A 37 -4.21 0.33 -3.71
CA CYS A 37 -4.79 -0.97 -3.98
C CYS A 37 -6.26 -0.84 -4.36
N ASN A 38 -6.67 -1.57 -5.38
CA ASN A 38 -8.06 -1.63 -5.81
C ASN A 38 -8.41 -3.06 -6.23
N VAL A 39 -9.47 -3.62 -5.65
CA VAL A 39 -9.93 -4.99 -5.90
C VAL A 39 -11.07 -5.08 -6.93
N ALA A 40 -11.54 -3.96 -7.45
CA ALA A 40 -12.66 -3.90 -8.37
C ALA A 40 -12.31 -4.58 -9.71
N SER A 41 -13.23 -5.40 -10.22
CA SER A 41 -13.11 -6.05 -11.53
C SER A 41 -13.66 -5.23 -12.70
N ARG A 42 -14.26 -4.07 -12.39
CA ARG A 42 -14.89 -3.15 -13.36
C ARG A 42 -13.83 -2.52 -14.29
N GLU A 43 -14.17 -2.35 -15.57
CA GLU A 43 -13.23 -1.97 -16.63
C GLU A 43 -12.40 -0.71 -16.34
N ARG A 44 -13.03 0.36 -15.83
CA ARG A 44 -12.34 1.62 -15.48
C ARG A 44 -11.22 1.39 -14.46
N HIS A 45 -11.50 0.66 -13.39
CA HIS A 45 -10.53 0.38 -12.33
C HIS A 45 -9.44 -0.58 -12.82
N ALA A 46 -9.81 -1.62 -13.57
CA ALA A 46 -8.85 -2.53 -14.17
C ALA A 46 -7.91 -1.81 -15.15
N SER A 47 -8.43 -0.89 -15.96
CA SER A 47 -7.65 -0.05 -16.88
C SER A 47 -6.72 0.88 -16.11
N MET A 48 -7.22 1.57 -15.07
CA MET A 48 -6.40 2.44 -14.21
C MET A 48 -5.23 1.67 -13.58
N ARG A 49 -5.51 0.51 -12.95
CA ARG A 49 -4.47 -0.37 -12.40
C ARG A 49 -3.44 -0.76 -13.45
N SER A 50 -3.88 -1.06 -14.66
CA SER A 50 -2.98 -1.45 -15.76
C SER A 50 -2.12 -0.29 -16.26
N VAL A 51 -2.68 0.91 -16.39
CA VAL A 51 -1.99 2.10 -16.89
C VAL A 51 -0.93 2.58 -15.91
N TYR A 52 -1.26 2.61 -14.62
CA TYR A 52 -0.34 3.09 -13.58
C TYR A 52 0.51 1.98 -12.96
N GLY A 53 0.26 0.71 -13.31
CA GLY A 53 0.96 -0.44 -12.74
C GLY A 53 0.59 -0.73 -11.29
N PHE A 54 -0.52 -0.19 -10.78
CA PHE A 54 -0.99 -0.42 -9.41
C PHE A 54 -1.62 -1.81 -9.30
N ASN A 55 -0.83 -2.77 -8.86
CA ASN A 55 -1.22 -4.19 -8.80
C ASN A 55 -0.92 -4.80 -7.41
N LEU A 56 -1.09 -4.02 -6.35
CA LEU A 56 -0.83 -4.49 -5.00
C LEU A 56 -1.71 -5.69 -4.61
N ASP A 57 -2.93 -5.76 -5.14
CA ASP A 57 -3.84 -6.91 -5.03
C ASP A 57 -3.17 -8.23 -5.45
N LEU A 58 -2.24 -8.17 -6.40
CA LEU A 58 -1.48 -9.32 -6.91
C LEU A 58 -0.07 -9.44 -6.31
N THR A 59 0.48 -8.35 -5.76
CA THR A 59 1.90 -8.25 -5.41
C THR A 59 2.17 -8.01 -3.93
N TYR A 60 1.14 -7.91 -3.09
CA TYR A 60 1.27 -7.62 -1.65
C TYR A 60 2.26 -8.57 -0.95
N GLU A 61 2.23 -9.88 -1.24
CA GLU A 61 3.17 -10.82 -0.63
C GLU A 61 4.63 -10.55 -1.03
N ARG A 62 4.85 -10.11 -2.27
CA ARG A 62 6.20 -9.77 -2.76
C ARG A 62 6.69 -8.50 -2.08
N ARG A 63 5.83 -7.50 -1.94
CA ARG A 63 6.14 -6.28 -1.19
C ARG A 63 6.43 -6.58 0.28
N ARG A 64 5.59 -7.39 0.93
CA ARG A 64 5.78 -7.83 2.33
C ARG A 64 7.15 -8.46 2.56
N ARG A 65 7.56 -9.41 1.70
CA ARG A 65 8.92 -9.99 1.79
C ARG A 65 10.02 -8.94 1.67
N GLY A 66 9.79 -7.90 0.86
CA GLY A 66 10.70 -6.75 0.75
C GLY A 66 10.76 -5.94 2.05
N ILE A 67 9.60 -5.65 2.65
CA ILE A 67 9.49 -4.96 3.94
C ILE A 67 10.17 -5.78 5.05
N ASP A 68 9.91 -7.09 5.12
CA ASP A 68 10.50 -7.98 6.13
C ASP A 68 12.04 -7.97 6.03
N ARG A 69 12.60 -7.98 4.82
CA ARG A 69 14.05 -7.85 4.64
C ARG A 69 14.59 -6.49 5.08
N LEU A 70 13.81 -5.41 4.95
CA LEU A 70 14.22 -4.09 5.42
C LEU A 70 14.12 -3.97 6.94
N ARG A 71 13.15 -4.64 7.59
CA ARG A 71 13.07 -4.72 9.06
C ARG A 71 14.29 -5.39 9.69
N GLU A 72 15.01 -6.23 8.94
CA GLU A 72 16.29 -6.81 9.37
C GLU A 72 17.49 -5.86 9.20
N ASP A 73 17.38 -4.86 8.32
CA ASP A 73 18.48 -3.97 7.93
C ASP A 73 18.41 -2.59 8.61
N PHE A 74 17.28 -2.23 9.21
CA PHE A 74 17.00 -0.91 9.78
C PHE A 74 16.32 -1.03 11.15
N ASP A 75 16.66 -0.12 12.07
CA ASP A 75 16.02 -0.04 13.40
C ASP A 75 14.69 0.75 13.39
N LEU A 76 14.29 1.27 12.22
CA LEU A 76 13.03 1.99 12.01
C LEU A 76 11.83 1.03 12.07
N GLU A 77 10.73 1.43 12.71
CA GLU A 77 9.48 0.67 12.62
C GLU A 77 8.92 0.76 11.19
N ILE A 78 8.84 -0.36 10.47
CA ILE A 78 8.27 -0.39 9.11
C ILE A 78 6.94 -1.14 9.15
N TYR A 79 5.86 -0.54 8.69
CA TYR A 79 4.52 -1.14 8.64
C TYR A 79 4.16 -1.58 7.21
N ASP A 80 3.63 -2.79 7.08
CA ASP A 80 3.03 -3.32 5.85
C ASP A 80 1.55 -2.93 5.82
N ALA A 81 1.22 -1.85 5.11
CA ALA A 81 -0.10 -1.24 5.11
C ALA A 81 -0.72 -1.17 3.71
N VAL A 82 -1.95 -0.71 3.60
CA VAL A 82 -2.60 -0.54 2.30
C VAL A 82 -3.44 0.72 2.26
N GLU A 83 -3.40 1.45 1.16
CA GLU A 83 -4.45 2.41 0.81
C GLU A 83 -5.43 1.70 -0.12
N MET A 84 -6.57 1.28 0.43
CA MET A 84 -7.61 0.58 -0.29
C MET A 84 -8.62 1.57 -0.87
N ASP A 85 -8.78 1.53 -2.19
CA ASP A 85 -9.88 2.19 -2.88
C ASP A 85 -11.22 1.70 -2.33
N TYR A 86 -12.02 2.63 -1.82
CA TYR A 86 -13.37 2.35 -1.36
C TYR A 86 -14.40 2.70 -2.44
N ASP A 87 -15.21 1.71 -2.76
CA ASP A 87 -16.47 1.86 -3.47
C ASP A 87 -17.49 0.97 -2.77
N PRO A 88 -18.70 1.47 -2.43
CA PRO A 88 -19.71 0.68 -1.72
C PRO A 88 -20.14 -0.58 -2.48
N ARG A 89 -19.89 -0.65 -3.79
CA ARG A 89 -20.18 -1.84 -4.62
C ARG A 89 -19.18 -2.98 -4.41
N ASP A 90 -18.01 -2.71 -3.83
CA ASP A 90 -16.90 -3.66 -3.72
C ASP A 90 -16.62 -4.10 -2.26
N GLU A 91 -17.45 -3.72 -1.28
CA GLU A 91 -17.22 -3.97 0.16
C GLU A 91 -16.92 -5.44 0.48
N ALA A 92 -17.63 -6.38 -0.13
CA ALA A 92 -17.41 -7.81 0.10
C ALA A 92 -16.05 -8.29 -0.44
N ALA A 93 -15.60 -7.74 -1.57
CA ALA A 93 -14.30 -8.06 -2.15
C ALA A 93 -13.16 -7.42 -1.33
N ILE A 94 -13.38 -6.19 -0.85
CA ILE A 94 -12.46 -5.48 0.04
C ILE A 94 -12.29 -6.27 1.34
N ASP A 95 -13.38 -6.67 1.99
CA ASP A 95 -13.34 -7.44 3.24
C ASP A 95 -12.61 -8.77 3.08
N ALA A 96 -12.90 -9.51 2.00
CA ALA A 96 -12.21 -10.76 1.70
C ALA A 96 -10.71 -10.56 1.50
N PHE A 97 -10.30 -9.57 0.71
CA PHE A 97 -8.90 -9.29 0.43
C PHE A 97 -8.15 -8.81 1.68
N LEU A 98 -8.71 -7.88 2.46
CA LEU A 98 -8.06 -7.38 3.68
C LEU A 98 -7.90 -8.49 4.73
N SER A 99 -8.90 -9.37 4.85
CA SER A 99 -8.87 -10.54 5.74
C SER A 99 -7.79 -11.54 5.34
N GLU A 100 -7.59 -11.76 4.03
CA GLU A 100 -6.53 -12.63 3.51
C GLU A 100 -5.15 -12.01 3.68
N ALA A 101 -5.00 -10.76 3.24
CA ALA A 101 -3.72 -10.08 3.19
C ALA A 101 -3.17 -9.82 4.59
N ARG A 102 -4.02 -9.45 5.57
CA ARG A 102 -3.62 -9.17 6.97
C ARG A 102 -2.55 -8.08 7.07
N PHE A 103 -2.81 -6.92 6.47
CA PHE A 103 -1.98 -5.73 6.65
C PHE A 103 -1.98 -5.25 8.10
N ASP A 104 -0.93 -4.56 8.52
CA ASP A 104 -0.81 -3.97 9.86
C ASP A 104 -1.92 -2.92 10.09
N TYR A 105 -2.28 -2.18 9.05
CA TYR A 105 -3.48 -1.33 9.00
C TYR A 105 -3.89 -1.06 7.54
N ALA A 106 -5.11 -0.55 7.37
CA ALA A 106 -5.64 -0.11 6.08
C ALA A 106 -6.16 1.33 6.17
N ILE A 107 -5.88 2.12 5.14
CA ILE A 107 -6.50 3.42 4.87
C ILE A 107 -7.56 3.17 3.80
N GLY A 108 -8.81 3.56 4.07
CA GLY A 108 -9.87 3.53 3.06
C GLY A 108 -9.97 4.89 2.38
N SER A 109 -9.78 4.92 1.06
CA SER A 109 -9.74 6.17 0.28
C SER A 109 -10.80 6.17 -0.82
N VAL A 110 -11.53 7.29 -0.96
CA VAL A 110 -12.46 7.52 -2.05
C VAL A 110 -11.76 8.37 -3.11
N HIS A 111 -11.36 7.75 -4.22
CA HIS A 111 -10.65 8.42 -5.32
C HIS A 111 -11.57 8.88 -6.45
N ASP A 112 -12.81 8.43 -6.45
CA ASP A 112 -13.80 8.76 -7.46
C ASP A 112 -15.15 9.02 -6.80
N VAL A 113 -15.82 10.08 -7.23
CA VAL A 113 -17.22 10.34 -6.90
C VAL A 113 -17.94 10.51 -8.22
N ASP A 114 -19.13 9.92 -8.34
CA ASP A 114 -20.01 10.25 -9.46
C ASP A 114 -20.27 11.77 -9.40
N GLY A 115 -19.70 12.51 -10.35
CA GLY A 115 -19.87 13.96 -10.46
C GLY A 115 -21.33 14.36 -10.68
#